data_AF-A0A950PLP3-F1
#
_entry.id   AF-A0A950PLP3-F1
#
_cell.length_a   1.000
_cell.length_b   1.000
_cell.length_c   1.000
_cell.angle_alpha   90.00
_cell.angle_beta   90.00
_cell.angle_gamma   90.00
#
_symmetry.space_group_name_H-M   'P 1'
#
loop_
_entity.id
_entity.type
_entity.pdbx_description
1 polymer ?
#
loop_
_entity_poly.entity_id
_entity_poly.type
_entity_poly.pdbx_seq_one_letter_code
_entity_poly.pdbx_strand_id
1 'polypeptide(L)'
;MSDGRTPAQIEADIARRRQDLAATLDEIGVRVHPKTIKDNAKASVREVVDRTAGRAYVAVNRAVSDLRSGLVTEDGAPRMERIVPVAVATVAATVAAVVLVSRRSSRCKRR
;
A
#
# COMPACT_ATOMS: atom_id res chain seq x y z
N MET A 1 -2.03 -64.94 -6.39
CA MET A 1 -1.77 -64.36 -5.07
C MET A 1 -2.81 -63.28 -4.83
N SER A 2 -3.91 -63.64 -4.17
CA SER A 2 -4.96 -62.69 -3.80
C SER A 2 -4.75 -62.31 -2.35
N ASP A 3 -3.73 -61.51 -2.07
CA ASP A 3 -3.60 -60.81 -0.78
C ASP A 3 -4.59 -59.64 -0.77
N GLY A 4 -5.88 -60.00 -0.78
CA GLY A 4 -6.97 -59.07 -0.59
C GLY A 4 -7.03 -58.72 0.89
N ARG A 5 -6.86 -57.44 1.22
CA ARG A 5 -7.06 -56.93 2.57
C ARG A 5 -8.41 -57.40 3.08
N THR A 6 -8.43 -57.94 4.30
CA THR A 6 -9.69 -58.41 4.88
C THR A 6 -10.62 -57.21 5.10
N PRO A 7 -11.95 -57.38 5.03
CA PRO A 7 -12.89 -56.29 5.27
C PRO A 7 -12.64 -55.55 6.59
N ALA A 8 -12.28 -56.29 7.65
CA ALA A 8 -11.93 -55.73 8.95
C ALA A 8 -10.65 -54.86 8.91
N GLN A 9 -9.67 -55.20 8.07
CA GLN A 9 -8.47 -54.39 7.88
C GLN A 9 -8.78 -53.10 7.12
N ILE A 10 -9.69 -53.14 6.14
CA ILE A 10 -10.11 -51.97 5.37
C ILE A 10 -10.85 -50.99 6.28
N GLU A 11 -11.75 -51.49 7.14
CA GLU A 11 -12.46 -50.66 8.12
C GLU A 11 -11.50 -50.02 9.13
N ALA A 12 -10.51 -50.78 9.62
CA ALA A 12 -9.49 -50.26 10.52
C ALA A 12 -8.60 -49.20 9.85
N ASP A 13 -8.31 -49.33 8.56
CA ASP A 13 -7.52 -48.34 7.80
C ASP A 13 -8.33 -47.07 7.51
N ILE A 14 -9.62 -47.21 7.18
CA ILE A 14 -10.53 -46.08 6.99
C ILE A 14 -10.69 -45.29 8.30
N ALA A 15 -10.86 -45.98 9.43
CA ALA A 15 -10.97 -45.33 10.73
C ALA A 15 -9.71 -44.52 11.06
N ARG A 16 -8.52 -45.09 10.82
CA ARG A 16 -7.23 -44.41 10.98
C ARG A 16 -7.12 -43.19 10.07
N ARG A 17 -7.39 -43.34 8.78
CA ARG A 17 -7.33 -42.24 7.81
C ARG A 17 -8.29 -41.10 8.14
N ARG A 18 -9.48 -41.40 8.67
CA ARG A 18 -10.44 -40.37 9.11
C ARG A 18 -9.92 -39.59 10.32
N GLN A 19 -9.25 -40.24 11.26
CA GLN A 19 -8.63 -39.57 12.41
C GLN A 19 -7.49 -38.65 11.97
N ASP A 20 -6.62 -39.11 11.09
CA ASP A 20 -5.51 -38.31 10.54
C ASP A 20 -6.00 -37.08 9.77
N LEU A 21 -7.09 -37.24 8.99
CA LEU A 21 -7.70 -36.12 8.28
C LEU A 21 -8.31 -35.09 9.24
N ALA A 22 -8.99 -35.53 10.29
CA ALA A 22 -9.61 -34.64 11.26
C ALA A 22 -8.55 -33.78 11.98
N ALA A 23 -7.43 -34.37 12.37
CA ALA A 23 -6.30 -33.64 12.96
C ALA A 23 -5.73 -32.59 12.00
N THR A 24 -5.56 -32.95 10.73
CA THR A 24 -5.04 -32.03 9.69
C THR A 24 -6.03 -30.90 9.39
N LEU A 25 -7.33 -31.20 9.36
CA LEU A 25 -8.39 -30.20 9.12
C LEU A 25 -8.52 -29.21 10.27
N ASP A 26 -8.32 -29.64 11.51
CA ASP A 26 -8.30 -28.76 12.67
C ASP A 26 -7.11 -27.78 12.60
N GLU A 27 -5.91 -28.27 12.26
CA GLU A 27 -4.73 -27.42 12.07
C GLU A 27 -4.93 -26.39 10.93
N ILE A 28 -5.46 -26.84 9.79
CA ILE A 28 -5.76 -25.96 8.65
C ILE A 28 -6.85 -24.96 9.06
N GLY A 29 -7.94 -25.40 9.68
CA GLY A 29 -9.08 -24.57 10.10
C GLY A 29 -8.68 -23.39 10.98
N VAL A 30 -7.74 -23.60 11.91
CA VAL A 30 -7.20 -22.52 12.76
C VAL A 30 -6.36 -21.53 11.95
N ARG A 31 -5.54 -21.99 11.00
CA ARG A 31 -4.67 -21.11 10.18
C ARG A 31 -5.41 -20.33 9.09
N VAL A 32 -6.42 -20.91 8.44
CA VAL A 32 -7.19 -20.24 7.38
C VAL A 32 -8.48 -19.60 7.88
N HIS A 33 -8.65 -19.45 9.20
CA HIS A 33 -9.80 -18.74 9.73
C HIS A 33 -9.91 -17.36 9.07
N PRO A 34 -11.02 -17.02 8.38
CA PRO A 34 -11.13 -15.82 7.55
C PRO A 34 -10.85 -14.51 8.30
N LYS A 35 -10.99 -14.50 9.62
CA LYS A 35 -10.66 -13.37 10.48
C LYS A 35 -9.15 -13.11 10.49
N THR A 36 -8.34 -14.15 10.69
CA THR A 36 -6.87 -14.08 10.71
C THR A 36 -6.28 -13.67 9.36
N ILE A 37 -6.83 -14.18 8.25
CA ILE A 37 -6.40 -13.81 6.89
C ILE A 37 -6.61 -12.31 6.64
N LYS A 38 -7.80 -11.79 6.98
CA LYS A 38 -8.12 -10.37 6.80
C LYS A 38 -7.26 -9.46 7.67
N ASP A 39 -7.05 -9.84 8.92
CA ASP A 39 -6.26 -9.06 9.86
C ASP A 39 -4.78 -9.00 9.44
N ASN A 40 -4.19 -10.12 9.00
CA ASN A 40 -2.83 -10.15 8.47
C ASN A 40 -2.66 -9.33 7.18
N ALA A 41 -3.63 -9.42 6.26
CA ALA A 41 -3.62 -8.62 5.04
C ALA A 41 -3.68 -7.11 5.34
N LYS A 42 -4.55 -6.71 6.29
CA LYS A 42 -4.69 -5.31 6.72
C LYS A 42 -3.42 -4.79 7.40
N ALA A 43 -2.79 -5.60 8.25
CA ALA A 43 -1.54 -5.24 8.91
C ALA A 43 -0.42 -5.01 7.89
N SER A 44 -0.28 -5.91 6.91
CA SER A 44 0.74 -5.82 5.86
C SER A 44 0.57 -4.55 5.00
N VAL A 45 -0.68 -4.21 4.65
CA VAL A 45 -0.97 -2.98 3.88
C VAL A 45 -0.63 -1.72 4.70
N ARG A 46 -0.97 -1.70 6.00
CA ARG A 46 -0.63 -0.57 6.88
C ARG A 46 0.88 -0.39 6.99
N GLU A 47 1.65 -1.46 7.11
CA GLU A 47 3.11 -1.39 7.17
C GLU A 47 3.72 -0.77 5.89
N VAL A 48 3.22 -1.18 4.71
CA VAL A 48 3.67 -0.62 3.43
C VAL A 48 3.32 0.86 3.31
N VAL A 49 2.12 1.25 3.75
CA VAL A 49 1.69 2.64 3.77
C VAL A 49 2.54 3.45 4.73
N ASP A 50 2.76 3.00 5.97
CA ASP A 50 3.56 3.74 6.95
C ASP A 50 5.01 3.93 6.47
N ARG A 51 5.61 2.91 5.86
CA ARG A 51 6.97 3.01 5.30
C ARG A 51 7.05 3.95 4.10
N THR A 52 5.98 4.05 3.31
CA THR A 52 5.94 4.89 2.10
C THR A 52 5.54 6.31 2.43
N ALA A 53 4.43 6.49 3.13
CA ALA A 53 3.89 7.77 3.57
C ALA A 53 4.83 8.46 4.56
N GLY A 54 5.42 7.72 5.51
CA GLY A 54 6.41 8.27 6.44
C GLY A 54 7.65 8.79 5.72
N ARG A 55 8.21 8.02 4.78
CA ARG A 55 9.36 8.48 3.97
C ARG A 55 8.99 9.63 3.04
N ALA A 56 7.82 9.59 2.42
CA ALA A 56 7.33 10.67 1.57
C ALA A 56 7.15 11.97 2.37
N TYR A 57 6.55 11.89 3.56
CA TYR A 57 6.34 13.04 4.44
C TYR A 57 7.66 13.69 4.87
N VAL A 58 8.62 12.88 5.32
CA VAL A 58 9.95 13.38 5.72
C VAL A 58 10.69 13.98 4.52
N ALA A 59 10.63 13.35 3.35
CA ALA A 59 11.25 13.87 2.14
C ALA A 59 10.66 15.20 1.70
N VAL A 60 9.33 15.34 1.74
CA VAL A 60 8.62 16.59 1.43
C VAL A 60 9.00 17.69 2.43
N ASN A 61 8.98 17.40 3.73
CA ASN A 61 9.34 18.39 4.75
C ASN A 61 10.80 18.84 4.63
N ARG A 62 11.73 17.93 4.28
CA ARG A 62 13.12 18.31 3.98
C ARG A 62 13.19 19.22 2.76
N ALA A 63 12.56 18.85 1.65
CA ALA A 63 12.56 19.67 0.45
C ALA A 63 11.96 21.07 0.68
N VAL A 64 10.87 21.16 1.45
CA VAL A 64 10.26 22.44 1.83
C VAL A 64 11.19 23.26 2.73
N SER A 65 11.87 22.62 3.67
CA SER A 65 12.83 23.28 4.57
C SER A 65 14.04 23.83 3.80
N ASP A 66 14.56 23.05 2.85
CA ASP A 66 15.68 23.43 1.99
C ASP A 66 15.30 24.63 1.10
N LEU A 67 14.11 24.61 0.50
CA LEU A 67 13.59 25.75 -0.27
C LEU A 67 13.40 26.99 0.61
N ARG A 68 12.85 26.81 1.81
CA ARG A 68 12.65 27.92 2.76
C ARG A 68 13.97 28.58 3.15
N SER A 69 15.05 27.81 3.31
CA SER A 69 16.38 28.35 3.62
C SER A 69 16.93 29.31 2.55
N GLY A 70 16.58 29.12 1.28
CA GLY A 70 16.98 30.01 0.18
C GLY A 70 16.12 31.27 0.03
N LEU A 71 14.90 31.24 0.57
CA LEU A 71 13.88 32.29 0.43
C LEU A 71 13.73 33.16 1.69
N VAL A 72 14.31 32.74 2.81
CA VAL A 72 14.26 33.44 4.10
C VAL A 72 15.69 33.84 4.51
N THR A 73 15.83 34.90 5.29
CA THR A 73 17.11 35.36 5.89
C THR A 73 17.43 34.55 7.16
N GLU A 74 18.69 34.59 7.64
CA GLU A 74 19.14 33.89 8.86
C GLU A 74 18.30 34.25 10.11
N ASP A 75 17.77 35.48 10.18
CA ASP A 75 16.86 35.95 11.24
C ASP A 75 15.38 35.55 11.04
N GLY A 76 15.05 34.79 9.99
CA GLY A 76 13.68 34.34 9.70
C GLY A 76 12.83 35.31 8.87
N ALA A 77 13.37 36.46 8.46
CA ALA A 77 12.65 37.44 7.64
C ALA A 77 12.54 36.99 6.15
N PRO A 78 11.35 37.09 5.52
CA PRO A 78 11.17 36.72 4.11
C PRO A 78 11.93 37.67 3.17
N ARG A 79 12.75 37.11 2.26
CA ARG A 79 13.49 37.90 1.26
C ARG A 79 12.56 38.26 0.08
N MET A 80 11.90 39.41 0.17
CA MET A 80 10.88 39.82 -0.80
C MET A 80 11.43 39.92 -2.23
N GLU A 81 12.71 40.29 -2.40
CA GLU A 81 13.40 40.32 -3.70
C GLU A 81 13.47 38.94 -4.38
N ARG A 82 13.47 37.85 -3.58
CA ARG A 82 13.52 36.46 -4.08
C ARG A 82 12.14 35.80 -4.10
N ILE A 83 11.28 36.12 -3.13
CA ILE A 83 9.95 35.50 -3.00
C ILE A 83 9.01 35.97 -4.12
N VAL A 84 9.02 37.26 -4.46
CA VAL A 84 8.14 37.82 -5.50
C VAL A 84 8.32 37.11 -6.86
N PRO A 85 9.53 36.99 -7.44
CA PRO A 85 9.69 36.31 -8.72
C PRO A 85 9.33 34.81 -8.66
N VAL A 86 9.59 34.13 -7.54
CA VAL A 86 9.22 32.72 -7.34
C VAL A 86 7.70 32.56 -7.24
N ALA A 87 7.02 33.44 -6.52
CA ALA A 87 5.56 33.46 -6.39
C ALA A 87 4.88 33.70 -7.75
N VAL A 88 5.40 34.64 -8.55
CA VAL A 88 4.89 34.89 -9.89
C VAL A 88 5.09 33.67 -10.80
N ALA A 89 6.28 33.08 -10.80
CA ALA A 89 6.59 31.90 -11.62
C ALA A 89 5.72 30.69 -11.25
N THR A 90 5.49 30.45 -9.96
CA THR A 90 4.65 29.33 -9.48
C THR A 90 3.19 29.51 -9.87
N VAL A 91 2.64 30.73 -9.75
CA VAL A 91 1.28 31.05 -10.21
C VAL A 91 1.17 30.87 -11.73
N ALA A 92 2.13 31.36 -12.51
CA ALA A 92 2.11 31.20 -13.97
C ALA A 92 2.16 29.70 -14.38
N ALA A 93 3.04 28.92 -13.76
CA ALA A 93 3.19 27.50 -14.06
C ALA A 93 1.93 26.69 -13.70
N THR A 94 1.31 26.97 -12.54
CA THR A 94 0.09 26.29 -12.11
C THR A 94 -1.08 26.60 -13.03
N VAL A 95 -1.27 27.86 -13.41
CA VAL A 95 -2.30 28.25 -14.40
C VAL A 95 -2.05 27.53 -15.74
N ALA A 96 -0.81 27.52 -16.24
CA ALA A 96 -0.47 26.83 -17.48
C ALA A 96 -0.77 25.31 -17.41
N ALA A 97 -0.44 24.66 -16.29
CA ALA A 97 -0.72 23.24 -16.07
C ALA A 97 -2.23 22.96 -16.06
N VAL A 98 -3.02 23.77 -15.35
CA VAL A 98 -4.49 23.64 -15.31
C VAL A 98 -5.09 23.82 -16.70
N VAL A 99 -4.61 24.79 -17.48
CA VAL A 99 -5.04 25.01 -18.87
C VAL A 99 -4.66 23.83 -19.77
N LEU A 100 -3.47 23.25 -19.60
CA LEU A 100 -3.04 22.07 -20.36
C LEU A 100 -3.90 20.84 -20.05
N VAL A 101 -4.20 20.60 -18.77
CA VAL A 101 -5.02 19.46 -18.33
C VAL A 101 -6.47 19.60 -18.80
N SER A 102 -7.06 20.79 -18.66
CA SER A 102 -8.42 21.07 -19.15
C SER A 102 -8.55 20.98 -20.68
N ARG A 103 -7.50 21.36 -21.42
CA ARG A 103 -7.43 21.15 -22.88
C ARG A 103 -7.36 19.66 -23.26
N ARG A 104 -6.72 18.82 -22.45
CA ARG A 104 -6.66 17.36 -22.69
C ARG A 104 -8.01 16.70 -22.44
N SER A 105 -8.72 17.04 -21.36
CA SER A 105 -10.05 16.47 -21.07
C SER A 105 -11.09 16.82 -22.14
N SER A 106 -11.00 18.03 -22.70
CA SER A 106 -11.90 18.52 -23.75
C SER A 106 -11.76 17.77 -25.08
N ARG A 107 -10.60 17.16 -25.37
CA ARG A 107 -10.39 16.37 -26.60
C ARG A 107 -11.02 14.97 -26.52
N CYS A 108 -11.17 14.42 -25.33
CA CYS A 108 -11.78 13.10 -25.14
C CYS A 108 -13.31 13.10 -25.31
N LYS A 109 -13.95 14.28 -25.17
CA LYS A 109 -15.41 14.45 -25.33
C LYS A 109 -15.85 14.72 -26.78
N ARG A 110 -14.91 14.86 -27.72
CA ARG A 110 -15.16 15.12 -29.15
C ARG A 110 -14.83 13.92 -30.07
N ARG A 111 -14.48 12.77 -29.51
CA ARG A 111 -14.31 11.50 -30.24
C ARG A 111 -15.43 10.54 -29.90
#